data_AF-A0A7C7JDP8-F1
#
_entry.id   AF-A0A7C7JDP8-F1
#
_cell.length_a   1.000
_cell.length_b   1.000
_cell.length_c   1.000
_cell.angle_alpha   90.00
_cell.angle_beta   90.00
_cell.angle_gamma   90.00
#
_symmetry.space_group_name_H-M   'P 1'
#
loop_
_entity.id
_entity.type
_entity.pdbx_description
1 polymer ?
#
loop_
_entity_poly.entity_id
_entity_poly.type
_entity_poly.pdbx_seq_one_letter_code
_entity_poly.pdbx_strand_id
1 'polypeptide(L)'
;MLNFELIKDAEVNADYFPFFAVEDIFLNKEDHPKIASDFPNIKKGGSFPSDSVTYGDSIRSLLRSLEGDQMRIILEEKFKVDLKDKPVVTTFRGYSRMKDGKIHSDSETKIITVLLYLNEKWDQTNGLLRMLKEKDNLDSYIKEIPATMGSMIAFEVTNNCWHGFVPFEGRRCSIQLNYLYKEALSQHKIRHKLSSFFKKLS
;
A
#
# COMPACT_ATOMS: atom_id res chain seq x y z
N MET A 1 -11.31 7.49 11.43
CA MET A 1 -9.96 7.14 10.89
C MET A 1 -9.68 5.66 11.14
N LEU A 2 -8.56 5.19 11.70
CA LEU A 2 -8.26 3.75 11.73
C LEU A 2 -8.79 3.01 12.98
N ASN A 3 -9.31 1.80 12.76
CA ASN A 3 -9.60 0.83 13.81
C ASN A 3 -8.39 -0.11 13.97
N PHE A 4 -7.53 0.18 14.94
CA PHE A 4 -6.32 -0.60 15.17
C PHE A 4 -6.59 -2.00 15.73
N GLU A 5 -7.72 -2.24 16.37
CA GLU A 5 -8.06 -3.58 16.87
C GLU A 5 -8.29 -4.55 15.69
N LEU A 6 -8.91 -4.10 14.60
CA LEU A 6 -9.03 -4.92 13.37
C LEU A 6 -7.65 -5.32 12.80
N ILE A 7 -6.65 -4.44 12.92
CA ILE A 7 -5.29 -4.71 12.44
C ILE A 7 -4.58 -5.71 13.37
N LYS A 8 -4.75 -5.56 14.68
CA LYS A 8 -4.20 -6.48 15.68
C LYS A 8 -4.80 -7.88 15.54
N ASP A 9 -6.12 -7.97 15.40
CA ASP A 9 -6.87 -9.22 15.35
C ASP A 9 -6.72 -9.96 14.01
N ALA A 10 -6.38 -9.26 12.92
CA ALA A 10 -6.21 -9.89 11.61
C ALA A 10 -5.10 -10.95 11.62
N GLU A 11 -5.45 -12.21 11.39
CA GLU A 11 -4.47 -13.30 11.41
C GLU A 11 -3.43 -13.16 10.28
N VAL A 12 -2.16 -13.42 10.61
CA VAL A 12 -1.07 -13.46 9.62
C VAL A 12 -1.10 -14.83 8.95
N ASN A 13 -1.35 -14.85 7.64
CA ASN A 13 -1.08 -16.04 6.83
C ASN A 13 0.43 -16.11 6.59
N ALA A 14 1.02 -17.29 6.78
CA ALA A 14 2.45 -17.54 6.58
C ALA A 14 2.72 -18.77 5.70
N ASP A 15 1.72 -19.24 4.93
CA ASP A 15 1.84 -20.49 4.16
C ASP A 15 2.88 -20.37 3.03
N TYR A 16 2.97 -19.20 2.40
CA TYR A 16 3.92 -18.90 1.32
C TYR A 16 4.88 -17.76 1.70
N PHE A 17 4.34 -16.70 2.29
CA PHE A 17 5.08 -15.60 2.89
C PHE A 17 4.15 -14.85 3.87
N PRO A 18 4.67 -14.13 4.86
CA PRO A 18 3.86 -13.47 5.87
C PRO A 18 3.04 -12.30 5.31
N PHE A 19 1.71 -12.36 5.43
CA PHE A 19 0.82 -11.22 5.15
C PHE A 19 -0.49 -11.30 5.94
N PHE A 20 -1.18 -10.17 6.11
CA PHE A 20 -2.55 -10.12 6.60
C PHE A 20 -3.36 -9.04 5.87
N ALA A 21 -4.68 -9.20 5.83
CA ALA A 21 -5.59 -8.26 5.17
C ALA A 21 -6.80 -7.92 6.04
N VAL A 22 -7.30 -6.69 5.91
CA VAL A 22 -8.54 -6.21 6.52
C VAL A 22 -9.40 -5.56 5.43
N GLU A 23 -10.69 -5.87 5.38
CA GLU A 23 -11.58 -5.41 4.30
C GLU A 23 -11.94 -3.93 4.41
N ASP A 24 -12.15 -3.44 5.62
CA ASP A 24 -12.43 -2.03 5.93
C ASP A 24 -11.80 -1.68 7.28
N ILE A 25 -10.68 -0.95 7.25
CA ILE A 25 -9.94 -0.57 8.46
C ILE A 25 -10.51 0.67 9.16
N PHE A 26 -11.58 1.28 8.68
CA PHE A 26 -12.09 2.52 9.26
C PHE A 26 -13.01 2.26 10.45
N LEU A 27 -12.95 3.12 11.48
CA LEU A 27 -13.85 3.06 12.64
C LEU A 27 -15.31 3.37 12.25
N ASN A 28 -15.49 4.35 11.37
CA ASN A 28 -16.78 4.93 11.02
C ASN A 28 -16.89 5.03 9.50
N LYS A 29 -17.94 4.44 8.93
CA LYS A 29 -18.17 4.50 7.48
C LYS A 29 -18.53 5.91 7.00
N GLU A 30 -19.02 6.78 7.89
CA GLU A 30 -19.30 8.18 7.60
C GLU A 30 -18.04 8.97 7.23
N ASP A 31 -16.84 8.49 7.57
CA ASP A 31 -15.58 9.12 7.17
C ASP A 31 -15.26 8.90 5.68
N HIS A 32 -15.84 7.88 5.03
CA HIS A 32 -15.46 7.45 3.68
C HIS A 32 -15.58 8.55 2.62
N PRO A 33 -16.71 9.28 2.50
CA PRO A 33 -16.85 10.30 1.46
C PRO A 33 -15.84 11.44 1.63
N LYS A 34 -15.54 11.83 2.87
CA LYS A 34 -14.57 12.89 3.17
C LYS A 34 -13.14 12.46 2.84
N ILE A 35 -12.78 11.22 3.16
CA ILE A 35 -11.47 10.65 2.80
C ILE A 35 -11.31 10.57 1.28
N ALA A 36 -12.36 10.14 0.57
CA ALA A 36 -12.36 10.07 -0.88
C ALA A 36 -12.21 11.46 -1.52
N SER A 37 -12.90 12.48 -0.99
CA SER A 37 -12.84 13.86 -1.52
C SER A 37 -11.49 14.54 -1.28
N ASP A 38 -10.86 14.25 -0.14
CA ASP A 38 -9.56 14.83 0.22
C ASP A 38 -8.37 14.12 -0.45
N PHE A 39 -8.60 12.98 -1.12
CA PHE A 39 -7.57 12.25 -1.85
C PHE A 39 -6.95 13.11 -2.96
N PRO A 40 -5.61 13.10 -3.13
CA PRO A 40 -4.97 13.94 -4.13
C PRO A 40 -5.45 13.63 -5.55
N ASN A 41 -5.66 14.68 -6.35
CA ASN A 41 -6.10 14.54 -7.76
C ASN A 41 -4.96 14.06 -8.68
N ILE A 42 -4.65 12.77 -8.62
CA ILE A 42 -3.58 12.13 -9.41
C ILE A 42 -4.18 11.49 -10.65
N LYS A 43 -4.00 12.14 -11.81
CA LYS A 43 -4.49 11.65 -13.12
C LYS A 43 -3.46 10.88 -13.94
N LYS A 44 -2.20 10.84 -13.49
CA LYS A 44 -1.10 10.13 -14.16
C LYS A 44 -0.83 8.82 -13.43
N GLY A 45 -0.48 7.78 -14.18
CA GLY A 45 -0.02 6.52 -13.58
C GLY A 45 1.38 6.62 -13.00
N GLY A 46 1.63 5.90 -11.91
CA GLY A 46 2.90 5.92 -11.16
C GLY A 46 2.67 6.05 -9.65
N SER A 47 3.77 6.07 -8.90
CA SER A 47 3.78 6.32 -7.44
C SER A 47 4.29 7.74 -7.16
N PHE A 48 3.58 8.48 -6.32
CA PHE A 48 3.88 9.87 -5.98
C PHE A 48 4.20 9.98 -4.49
N PRO A 49 5.41 10.42 -4.09
CA PRO A 49 5.72 10.69 -2.69
C PRO A 49 4.69 11.60 -2.02
N SER A 50 4.37 11.35 -0.75
CA SER A 50 3.38 12.14 -0.02
C SER A 50 3.73 13.62 0.08
N ASP A 51 5.03 13.96 0.11
CA ASP A 51 5.54 15.34 0.10
C ASP A 51 5.45 16.04 -1.28
N SER A 52 4.98 15.35 -2.32
CA SER A 52 4.91 15.86 -3.70
C SER A 52 3.49 16.14 -4.21
N VAL A 53 2.47 15.92 -3.38
CA VAL A 53 1.05 16.07 -3.75
C VAL A 53 0.28 16.84 -2.68
N THR A 54 -0.77 17.55 -3.11
CA THR A 54 -1.70 18.25 -2.21
C THR A 54 -2.90 17.37 -1.92
N TYR A 55 -3.25 17.25 -0.64
CA TYR A 55 -4.41 16.49 -0.14
C TYR A 55 -5.06 17.24 1.04
N GLY A 56 -6.31 16.89 1.34
CA GLY A 56 -7.10 17.50 2.40
C GLY A 56 -6.81 16.96 3.81
N ASP A 57 -7.52 17.50 4.81
CA ASP A 57 -7.24 17.26 6.22
C ASP A 57 -7.52 15.82 6.69
N SER A 58 -8.50 15.14 6.08
CA SER A 58 -8.78 13.74 6.44
C SER A 58 -7.65 12.81 5.98
N ILE A 59 -7.08 13.03 4.79
CA ILE A 59 -5.89 12.31 4.32
C ILE A 59 -4.68 12.64 5.20
N ARG A 60 -4.48 13.91 5.57
CA ARG A 60 -3.40 14.30 6.50
C ARG A 60 -3.50 13.55 7.82
N SER A 61 -4.71 13.44 8.36
CA SER A 61 -4.96 12.77 9.62
C SER A 61 -4.77 11.24 9.48
N LEU A 62 -5.21 10.67 8.35
CA LEU A 62 -4.97 9.26 8.01
C LEU A 62 -3.48 8.93 7.91
N LEU A 63 -2.69 9.78 7.23
CA LEU A 63 -1.23 9.62 7.14
C LEU A 63 -0.57 9.61 8.52
N ARG A 64 -0.99 10.52 9.42
CA ARG A 64 -0.48 10.53 10.80
C ARG A 64 -0.77 9.23 11.55
N SER A 65 -1.94 8.62 11.33
CA SER A 65 -2.26 7.31 11.93
C SER A 65 -1.45 6.17 11.32
N LEU A 66 -1.29 6.15 9.98
CA LEU A 66 -0.52 5.12 9.28
C LEU A 66 0.98 5.18 9.62
N GLU A 67 1.53 6.39 9.73
CA GLU A 67 2.96 6.63 10.01
C GLU A 67 3.30 6.63 11.52
N GLY A 68 2.28 6.58 12.38
CA GLY A 68 2.43 6.67 13.83
C GLY A 68 3.00 5.40 14.49
N ASP A 69 3.49 5.56 15.71
CA ASP A 69 4.16 4.48 16.46
C ASP A 69 3.24 3.30 16.76
N GLN A 70 1.94 3.53 16.93
CA GLN A 70 0.97 2.45 17.14
C GLN A 70 0.94 1.48 15.96
N MET A 71 0.93 1.99 14.71
CA MET A 71 1.01 1.13 13.53
C MET A 71 2.33 0.37 13.49
N ARG A 72 3.44 1.06 13.77
CA ARG A 72 4.79 0.44 13.78
C ARG A 72 4.85 -0.74 14.74
N ILE A 73 4.44 -0.55 16.00
CA ILE A 73 4.47 -1.58 17.04
C ILE A 73 3.64 -2.79 16.64
N ILE A 74 2.41 -2.56 16.12
CA ILE A 74 1.55 -3.65 15.66
C ILE A 74 2.24 -4.44 14.53
N LEU A 75 2.83 -3.76 13.56
CA LEU A 75 3.53 -4.43 12.45
C LEU A 75 4.78 -5.20 12.92
N GLU A 76 5.56 -4.64 13.87
CA GLU A 76 6.69 -5.33 14.51
C GLU A 76 6.26 -6.64 15.16
N GLU A 77 5.20 -6.61 15.96
CA GLU A 77 4.67 -7.79 16.66
C GLU A 77 4.13 -8.84 15.69
N LYS A 78 3.36 -8.41 14.68
CA LYS A 78 2.72 -9.32 13.73
C LYS A 78 3.72 -10.03 12.82
N PHE A 79 4.73 -9.32 12.34
CA PHE A 79 5.73 -9.88 11.44
C PHE A 79 7.00 -10.34 12.15
N LYS A 80 7.15 -10.09 13.46
CA LYS A 80 8.33 -10.45 14.25
C LYS A 80 9.63 -9.86 13.68
N VAL A 81 9.56 -8.59 13.26
CA VAL A 81 10.70 -7.83 12.70
C VAL A 81 11.02 -6.59 13.55
N ASP A 82 12.23 -6.06 13.41
CA ASP A 82 12.64 -4.79 14.05
C ASP A 82 12.38 -3.61 13.11
N LEU A 83 11.38 -2.79 13.45
CA LEU A 83 11.06 -1.54 12.78
C LEU A 83 11.55 -0.31 13.57
N LYS A 84 12.24 -0.47 14.69
CA LYS A 84 12.74 0.65 15.48
C LYS A 84 13.67 1.54 14.66
N ASP A 85 13.36 2.84 14.65
CA ASP A 85 14.06 3.86 13.88
C ASP A 85 14.17 3.55 12.36
N LYS A 86 13.38 2.60 11.85
CA LYS A 86 13.37 2.30 10.42
C LYS A 86 12.60 3.41 9.70
N PRO A 87 13.20 3.98 8.64
CA PRO A 87 12.54 5.00 7.87
C PRO A 87 11.30 4.47 7.17
N VAL A 88 10.30 5.34 7.04
CA VAL A 88 9.03 5.06 6.38
C VAL A 88 8.89 5.98 5.18
N VAL A 89 8.56 5.41 4.02
CA VAL A 89 8.27 6.16 2.80
C VAL A 89 6.84 5.90 2.37
N THR A 90 6.07 6.98 2.31
CA THR A 90 4.66 6.97 1.93
C THR A 90 4.47 7.50 0.51
N THR A 91 3.72 6.77 -0.31
CA THR A 91 3.40 7.17 -1.68
C THR A 91 1.92 7.00 -1.99
N PHE A 92 1.42 7.81 -2.91
CA PHE A 92 0.08 7.74 -3.45
C PHE A 92 0.09 7.17 -4.87
N ARG A 93 -0.98 6.46 -5.22
CA ARG A 93 -1.36 6.17 -6.61
C ARG A 93 -2.82 6.56 -6.80
N GLY A 94 -3.16 7.23 -7.90
CA GLY A 94 -4.55 7.61 -8.20
C GLY A 94 -5.08 7.13 -9.56
N TYR A 95 -4.21 6.78 -10.49
CA TYR A 95 -4.58 6.28 -11.82
C TYR A 95 -3.76 5.03 -12.15
N SER A 96 -4.46 3.97 -12.56
CA SER A 96 -3.86 2.73 -13.07
C SER A 96 -3.89 2.75 -14.59
N ARG A 97 -2.83 2.25 -15.23
CA ARG A 97 -2.71 2.10 -16.69
C ARG A 97 -2.79 0.63 -17.04
N MET A 98 -3.10 0.30 -18.29
CA MET A 98 -3.10 -1.10 -18.77
C MET A 98 -1.78 -1.85 -18.58
N LYS A 99 -0.64 -1.14 -18.49
CA LYS A 99 0.68 -1.75 -18.27
C LYS A 99 1.02 -2.00 -16.80
N ASP A 100 0.21 -1.49 -15.87
CA ASP A 100 0.39 -1.69 -14.44
C ASP A 100 -0.22 -3.05 -14.02
N GLY A 101 0.11 -3.54 -12.82
CA GLY A 101 -0.40 -4.81 -12.30
C GLY A 101 0.46 -6.04 -12.55
N LYS A 102 1.63 -5.87 -13.20
CA LYS A 102 2.62 -6.94 -13.38
C LYS A 102 2.95 -7.64 -12.06
N ILE A 103 3.09 -8.96 -12.12
CA ILE A 103 3.55 -9.75 -10.97
C ILE A 103 4.99 -9.35 -10.64
N HIS A 104 5.24 -9.12 -9.36
CA HIS A 104 6.56 -8.85 -8.82
C HIS A 104 6.62 -9.21 -7.33
N SER A 105 7.84 -9.35 -6.81
CA SER A 105 8.12 -9.16 -5.39
C SER A 105 8.66 -7.74 -5.19
N ASP A 106 8.49 -7.23 -3.98
CA ASP A 106 8.98 -5.90 -3.64
C ASP A 106 10.51 -5.88 -3.54
N SER A 107 11.11 -4.69 -3.68
CA SER A 107 12.57 -4.55 -3.56
C SER A 107 13.06 -4.96 -2.18
N GLU A 108 14.17 -5.71 -2.12
CA GLU A 108 14.89 -6.10 -0.89
C GLU A 108 15.34 -4.92 0.00
N THR A 109 15.20 -3.68 -0.47
CA THR A 109 15.41 -2.48 0.35
C THR A 109 14.28 -2.21 1.36
N LYS A 110 13.13 -2.85 1.16
CA LYS A 110 11.94 -2.76 2.02
C LYS A 110 11.93 -3.92 3.01
N ILE A 111 11.38 -3.66 4.18
CA ILE A 111 11.14 -4.64 5.26
C ILE A 111 9.67 -5.05 5.26
N ILE A 112 8.78 -4.06 5.29
CA ILE A 112 7.32 -4.24 5.27
C ILE A 112 6.71 -3.27 4.27
N THR A 113 5.71 -3.74 3.55
CA THR A 113 4.83 -2.91 2.73
C THR A 113 3.41 -2.99 3.27
N VAL A 114 2.77 -1.83 3.43
CA VAL A 114 1.35 -1.67 3.70
C VAL A 114 0.71 -0.95 2.51
N LEU A 115 -0.42 -1.46 2.03
CA LEU A 115 -1.22 -0.85 0.99
C LEU A 115 -2.65 -0.67 1.51
N LEU A 116 -3.20 0.53 1.31
CA LEU A 116 -4.56 0.90 1.68
C LEU A 116 -5.30 1.46 0.47
N TYR A 117 -6.44 0.87 0.13
CA TYR A 117 -7.33 1.36 -0.92
C TYR A 117 -8.33 2.38 -0.41
N LEU A 118 -8.57 3.41 -1.23
CA LEU A 118 -9.44 4.54 -0.89
C LEU A 118 -10.46 4.84 -2.00
N ASN A 119 -11.01 3.79 -2.61
CA ASN A 119 -12.03 3.92 -3.67
C ASN A 119 -13.42 3.74 -3.06
N GLU A 120 -14.23 4.80 -3.07
CA GLU A 120 -15.58 4.80 -2.46
C GLU A 120 -16.49 3.70 -3.03
N LYS A 121 -16.38 3.44 -4.33
CA LYS A 121 -17.04 2.33 -5.02
C LYS A 121 -16.03 1.61 -5.91
N TRP A 122 -16.17 0.29 -6.01
CA TRP A 122 -15.37 -0.53 -6.90
C TRP A 122 -16.23 -1.60 -7.55
N ASP A 123 -16.80 -1.27 -8.70
CA ASP A 123 -17.72 -2.15 -9.44
C ASP A 123 -16.99 -2.91 -10.57
N GLN A 124 -15.68 -3.14 -10.41
CA GLN A 124 -14.82 -3.73 -11.42
C GLN A 124 -14.31 -5.09 -10.95
N THR A 125 -14.33 -6.09 -11.82
CA THR A 125 -13.72 -7.40 -11.55
C THR A 125 -12.20 -7.38 -11.65
N ASN A 126 -11.65 -6.41 -12.38
CA ASN A 126 -10.20 -6.25 -12.57
C ASN A 126 -9.61 -5.26 -11.55
N GLY A 127 -8.28 -5.20 -11.48
CA GLY A 127 -7.56 -4.26 -10.62
C GLY A 127 -7.52 -4.64 -9.14
N LEU A 128 -8.06 -5.79 -8.76
CA LEU A 128 -7.98 -6.34 -7.40
C LEU A 128 -6.59 -6.94 -7.16
N LEU A 129 -5.93 -6.56 -6.06
CA LEU A 129 -4.61 -7.09 -5.75
C LEU A 129 -4.71 -8.55 -5.38
N ARG A 130 -3.83 -9.38 -5.94
CA ARG A 130 -3.68 -10.77 -5.59
C ARG A 130 -2.33 -10.99 -4.92
N MET A 131 -2.37 -11.66 -3.77
CA MET A 131 -1.19 -12.28 -3.16
C MET A 131 -1.03 -13.67 -3.77
N LEU A 132 0.12 -13.99 -4.33
CA LEU A 132 0.30 -15.11 -5.26
C LEU A 132 1.19 -16.20 -4.70
N LYS A 133 0.93 -17.44 -5.09
CA LYS A 133 1.76 -18.59 -4.72
C LYS A 133 3.08 -18.62 -5.49
N GLU A 134 3.09 -18.02 -6.69
CA GLU A 134 4.17 -18.09 -7.66
C GLU A 134 4.27 -16.82 -8.53
N LYS A 135 5.41 -16.64 -9.20
CA LYS A 135 5.77 -15.40 -9.91
C LYS A 135 5.07 -15.14 -11.25
N ASP A 136 4.51 -16.16 -11.89
CA ASP A 136 4.12 -16.07 -13.31
C ASP A 136 2.64 -16.40 -13.56
N ASN A 137 1.83 -16.57 -12.51
CA ASN A 137 0.43 -16.98 -12.65
C ASN A 137 -0.50 -16.18 -11.72
N LEU A 138 -1.27 -15.24 -12.29
CA LEU A 138 -2.24 -14.43 -11.54
C LEU A 138 -3.42 -15.25 -10.98
N ASP A 139 -3.73 -16.41 -11.56
CA ASP A 139 -4.87 -17.23 -11.11
C ASP A 139 -4.47 -18.19 -9.98
N SER A 140 -3.17 -18.36 -9.73
CA SER A 140 -2.62 -19.10 -8.59
C SER A 140 -2.48 -18.20 -7.36
N TYR A 141 -3.59 -17.59 -6.92
CA TYR A 141 -3.60 -16.67 -5.78
C TYR A 141 -3.91 -17.37 -4.45
N ILE A 142 -3.34 -16.81 -3.38
CA ILE A 142 -3.60 -17.14 -1.97
C ILE A 142 -4.82 -16.34 -1.50
N LYS A 143 -4.83 -15.04 -1.81
CA LYS A 143 -5.92 -14.12 -1.48
C LYS A 143 -6.03 -13.02 -2.54
N GLU A 144 -7.26 -12.69 -2.91
CA GLU A 144 -7.60 -11.51 -3.69
C GLU A 144 -8.16 -10.42 -2.75
N ILE A 145 -7.69 -9.19 -2.90
CA ILE A 145 -7.97 -8.07 -2.02
C ILE A 145 -8.87 -7.08 -2.77
N PRO A 146 -10.04 -6.75 -2.22
CA PRO A 146 -10.89 -5.70 -2.77
C PRO A 146 -10.13 -4.39 -2.91
N ALA A 147 -10.38 -3.65 -3.99
CA ALA A 147 -9.84 -2.29 -4.16
C ALA A 147 -10.79 -1.23 -3.58
N THR A 148 -11.70 -1.61 -2.69
CA THR A 148 -12.69 -0.73 -2.05
C THR A 148 -12.09 0.11 -0.93
N MET A 149 -12.83 1.12 -0.49
CA MET A 149 -12.46 1.98 0.64
C MET A 149 -12.15 1.14 1.89
N GLY A 150 -11.01 1.39 2.50
CA GLY A 150 -10.62 0.76 3.76
C GLY A 150 -9.93 -0.60 3.59
N SER A 151 -9.90 -1.16 2.37
CA SER A 151 -9.25 -2.43 2.15
C SER A 151 -7.74 -2.29 2.29
N MET A 152 -7.19 -2.96 3.30
CA MET A 152 -5.80 -2.89 3.69
C MET A 152 -5.15 -4.26 3.57
N ILE A 153 -3.91 -4.25 3.11
CA ILE A 153 -3.01 -5.40 3.13
C ILE A 153 -1.66 -4.95 3.68
N ALA A 154 -1.06 -5.78 4.52
CA ALA A 154 0.32 -5.63 4.95
C ALA A 154 1.06 -6.95 4.75
N PHE A 155 2.31 -6.88 4.33
CA PHE A 155 3.16 -8.06 4.15
C PHE A 155 4.62 -7.76 4.45
N GLU A 156 5.31 -8.79 4.95
CA GLU A 156 6.77 -8.79 5.02
C GLU A 156 7.36 -8.95 3.62
N VAL A 157 8.37 -8.15 3.30
CA VAL A 157 9.02 -8.20 2.00
C VAL A 157 10.06 -9.32 1.99
N THR A 158 9.67 -10.43 1.37
CA THR A 158 10.53 -11.60 1.13
C THR A 158 10.86 -11.73 -0.36
N ASN A 159 11.81 -12.60 -0.72
CA ASN A 159 12.15 -12.86 -2.13
C ASN A 159 10.98 -13.46 -2.95
N ASN A 160 9.99 -14.04 -2.27
CA ASN A 160 8.85 -14.73 -2.84
C ASN A 160 7.49 -14.09 -2.51
N CYS A 161 7.46 -12.85 -2.01
CA CYS A 161 6.21 -12.10 -1.74
C CYS A 161 5.51 -11.66 -3.04
N TRP A 162 5.21 -12.62 -3.91
CA TRP A 162 4.65 -12.37 -5.23
C TRP A 162 3.26 -11.75 -5.12
N HIS A 163 3.09 -10.63 -5.80
CA HIS A 163 1.80 -9.97 -5.88
C HIS A 163 1.64 -9.24 -7.21
N GLY A 164 0.40 -9.08 -7.63
CA GLY A 164 0.03 -8.47 -8.90
C GLY A 164 -1.48 -8.25 -8.96
N PHE A 165 -1.99 -7.76 -10.08
CA PHE A 165 -3.43 -7.68 -10.30
C PHE A 165 -3.75 -7.79 -11.79
N VAL A 166 -4.94 -8.33 -12.09
CA VAL A 166 -5.47 -8.31 -13.46
C VAL A 166 -5.53 -6.86 -13.94
N PRO A 167 -4.90 -6.50 -15.08
CA PRO A 167 -4.78 -5.12 -15.52
C PRO A 167 -6.11 -4.37 -15.54
N PHE A 168 -6.05 -3.13 -15.09
CA PHE A 168 -7.16 -2.19 -15.06
C PHE A 168 -6.65 -0.80 -15.41
N GLU A 169 -7.39 -0.09 -16.26
CA GLU A 169 -7.13 1.30 -16.59
C GLU A 169 -8.24 2.19 -16.03
N GLY A 170 -7.84 3.23 -15.30
CA GLY A 170 -8.78 4.16 -14.69
C GLY A 170 -8.36 4.59 -13.29
N ARG A 171 -9.28 5.28 -12.60
CA ARG A 171 -9.06 5.75 -11.24
C ARG A 171 -8.94 4.55 -10.30
N ARG A 172 -7.82 4.47 -9.58
CA ARG A 172 -7.52 3.44 -8.58
C ARG A 172 -6.65 4.04 -7.50
N CYS A 173 -7.30 4.50 -6.44
CA CYS A 173 -6.71 5.28 -5.36
C CYS A 173 -6.15 4.36 -4.28
N SER A 174 -4.87 4.53 -3.96
CA SER A 174 -4.23 3.83 -2.85
C SER A 174 -3.10 4.63 -2.21
N ILE A 175 -2.86 4.37 -0.93
CA ILE A 175 -1.67 4.78 -0.18
C ILE A 175 -0.78 3.55 0.00
N GLN A 176 0.52 3.70 -0.22
CA GLN A 176 1.53 2.69 0.09
C GLN A 176 2.49 3.21 1.15
N LEU A 177 2.59 2.52 2.27
CA LEU A 177 3.55 2.74 3.34
C LEU A 177 4.66 1.69 3.24
N ASN A 178 5.92 2.11 3.18
CA ASN A 178 7.04 1.16 3.07
C ASN A 178 8.06 1.44 4.19
N TYR A 179 8.28 0.46 5.06
CA TYR A 179 9.38 0.48 6.03
C TYR A 179 10.64 -0.01 5.32
N LEU A 180 11.75 0.72 5.43
CA LEU A 180 13.00 0.41 4.72
C LEU A 180 14.14 0.08 5.68
N TYR A 181 15.12 -0.68 5.19
CA TYR A 181 16.43 -0.79 5.87
C TYR A 181 17.12 0.59 5.89
N LYS A 182 17.89 0.89 6.95
CA LYS A 182 18.51 2.24 7.15
C LYS A 182 19.47 2.59 6.02
N GLU A 183 20.17 1.59 5.51
CA GLU A 183 21.13 1.64 4.40
C GLU A 183 20.45 2.02 3.07
N ALA A 184 19.14 1.84 2.96
CA ALA A 184 18.38 2.24 1.78
C ALA A 184 18.29 3.77 1.66
N LEU A 185 18.20 4.50 2.78
CA LEU A 185 18.09 5.98 2.76
C LEU A 185 19.42 6.71 2.57
N SER A 186 20.55 6.15 3.03
CA SER A 186 21.87 6.74 2.82
C SER A 186 22.25 6.82 1.34
N GLN A 187 21.55 6.06 0.50
CA GLN A 187 21.39 6.39 -0.89
C GLN A 187 20.37 7.53 -1.05
N HIS A 188 20.85 8.78 -1.03
CA HIS A 188 20.16 9.99 -1.53
C HIS A 188 19.35 9.75 -2.85
N LYS A 189 19.66 8.67 -3.56
CA LYS A 189 19.00 8.14 -4.75
C LYS A 189 17.54 7.70 -4.57
N ILE A 190 17.01 7.31 -3.40
CA ILE A 190 15.62 6.79 -3.34
C ILE A 190 14.57 7.90 -3.50
N ARG A 191 14.70 9.00 -2.74
CA ARG A 191 13.87 10.21 -2.94
C ARG A 191 14.02 10.78 -4.35
N HIS A 192 15.25 10.82 -4.87
CA HIS A 192 15.51 11.26 -6.24
C HIS A 192 15.06 10.25 -7.32
N LYS A 193 14.99 8.94 -7.08
CA LYS A 193 14.47 7.95 -8.05
C LYS A 193 12.96 8.05 -8.20
N LEU A 194 12.25 8.22 -7.09
CA LEU A 194 10.79 8.48 -7.11
C LEU A 194 10.49 9.81 -7.81
N SER A 195 11.30 10.85 -7.55
CA SER A 195 11.25 12.15 -8.25
C SER A 195 11.72 12.11 -9.72
N SER A 196 12.68 11.27 -10.10
CA SER A 196 13.17 11.18 -11.49
C SER A 196 12.32 10.30 -12.38
N PHE A 197 11.58 9.34 -11.82
CA PHE A 197 10.48 8.67 -12.53
C PHE A 197 9.40 9.68 -12.95
N PHE A 198 9.19 10.73 -12.14
CA PHE A 198 8.32 11.86 -12.46
C PHE A 198 8.88 12.77 -13.57
N LYS A 199 10.20 13.01 -13.61
CA LYS A 199 10.83 13.85 -14.66
C LYS A 199 10.83 13.21 -16.06
N LYS A 200 10.71 11.88 -16.18
CA LYS A 200 10.64 11.18 -17.48
C LYS A 200 9.23 11.13 -18.10
N LEU A 201 8.22 11.75 -17.47
CA LEU A 201 6.82 11.79 -17.91
C LEU A 201 6.28 13.23 -18.07
N SER A 202 7.20 14.19 -18.27
CA SER A 202 6.94 15.52 -18.80
C SER A 202 7.46 15.61 -20.22
#